data_AF-A0A958VCB8-F1
#
_entry.id   AF-A0A958VCB8-F1
#
_cell.length_a   1.000
_cell.length_b   1.000
_cell.length_c   1.000
_cell.angle_alpha   90.00
_cell.angle_beta   90.00
_cell.angle_gamma   90.00
#
_symmetry.space_group_name_H-M   'P 1'
#
loop_
_entity.id
_entity.type
_entity.pdbx_description
1 polymer ?
#
loop_
_entity_poly.entity_id
_entity_poly.type
_entity_poly.pdbx_seq_one_letter_code
_entity_poly.pdbx_strand_id
1 'polypeptide(L)'
;MKHLFILFSFLFLAQVSFSQTIMYKGDYEYESEIIYVITGDKVYKGRTQMTGDIQYTIQDNKVYRGNSTFFSDCLYTIKGNKIYMGDGNFTSDVVYTVSEDKIYKGDSTFSQDAIFTFKDGKIYLGDSTFSNDVIFTVTIGSYTNLAVIACVIGPY
;
A
#
# COMPACT_ATOMS: atom_id res chain seq x y z
N MET A 1 11.79 32.45 -53.18
CA MET A 1 11.70 32.75 -51.74
C MET A 1 10.86 31.67 -51.06
N LYS A 2 11.48 31.02 -50.07
CA LYS A 2 10.87 30.37 -48.89
C LYS A 2 9.91 29.20 -49.15
N HIS A 3 10.52 28.01 -49.15
CA HIS A 3 9.91 26.79 -48.64
C HIS A 3 9.39 27.01 -47.21
N LEU A 4 8.18 26.58 -46.90
CA LEU A 4 7.76 26.33 -45.52
C LEU A 4 6.68 25.25 -45.48
N PHE A 5 7.12 23.98 -45.51
CA PHE A 5 6.31 22.84 -45.12
C PHE A 5 6.28 22.82 -43.57
N ILE A 6 5.14 23.12 -42.96
CA ILE A 6 4.95 23.00 -41.52
C ILE A 6 4.45 21.57 -41.25
N LEU A 7 5.37 20.71 -40.83
CA LEU A 7 5.04 19.38 -40.31
C LEU A 7 4.69 19.54 -38.82
N PHE A 8 3.40 19.53 -38.49
CA PHE A 8 2.93 19.60 -37.11
C PHE A 8 2.89 18.17 -36.53
N SER A 9 4.03 17.68 -36.04
CA SER A 9 4.03 16.42 -35.28
C SER A 9 3.54 16.71 -33.85
N PHE A 10 2.24 16.48 -33.61
CA PHE A 10 1.67 16.52 -32.26
C PHE A 10 2.11 15.26 -31.52
N LEU A 11 3.22 15.34 -30.79
CA LEU A 11 3.67 14.27 -29.91
C LEU A 11 2.74 14.25 -28.69
N PHE A 12 1.68 13.45 -28.74
CA PHE A 12 0.80 13.22 -27.60
C PHE A 12 1.57 12.40 -26.57
N LEU A 13 2.29 13.06 -25.66
CA LEU A 13 2.81 12.42 -24.46
C LEU A 13 1.60 12.00 -23.61
N ALA A 14 1.25 10.72 -23.67
CA ALA A 14 0.31 10.13 -22.74
C ALA A 14 0.88 10.31 -21.33
N GLN A 15 0.31 11.24 -20.57
CA GLN A 15 0.59 11.34 -19.14
C GLN A 15 -0.01 10.10 -18.50
N VAL A 16 0.84 9.15 -18.11
CA VAL A 16 0.42 8.02 -17.29
C VAL A 16 0.17 8.60 -15.90
N SER A 17 -1.07 9.00 -15.63
CA SER A 17 -1.49 9.36 -14.28
C SER A 17 -1.51 8.08 -13.45
N PHE A 18 -0.49 7.89 -12.62
CA PHE A 18 -0.51 6.80 -11.64
C PHE A 18 -1.61 7.11 -10.61
N SER A 19 -2.58 6.21 -10.52
CA SER A 19 -3.61 6.27 -9.49
C SER A 19 -2.95 6.08 -8.12
N GLN A 20 -3.18 7.02 -7.21
CA GLN A 20 -2.58 7.03 -5.88
C GLN A 20 -3.50 6.31 -4.89
N THR A 21 -2.91 5.62 -3.90
CA THR A 21 -3.62 5.26 -2.68
C THR A 21 -3.29 6.25 -1.59
N ILE A 22 -4.30 6.78 -0.91
CA ILE A 22 -4.14 7.72 0.21
C ILE A 22 -4.73 7.07 1.45
N MET A 23 -3.94 7.03 2.53
CA MET A 23 -4.39 6.53 3.82
C MET A 23 -4.48 7.70 4.80
N TYR A 24 -5.65 7.80 5.42
CA TYR A 24 -6.00 8.77 6.44
C TYR A 24 -6.12 8.07 7.77
N LYS A 25 -5.71 8.73 8.85
CA LYS A 25 -5.96 8.26 10.21
C LYS A 25 -7.42 8.52 10.60
N GLY A 26 -8.07 7.51 11.17
CA GLY A 26 -9.46 7.58 11.59
C GLY A 26 -10.46 7.50 10.44
N ASP A 27 -11.66 8.02 10.67
CA ASP A 27 -12.85 7.75 9.84
C ASP A 27 -13.09 8.74 8.69
N TYR A 28 -12.26 9.80 8.58
CA TYR A 28 -12.51 10.92 7.69
C TYR A 28 -11.32 11.24 6.78
N GLU A 29 -11.62 11.68 5.55
CA GLU A 29 -10.64 12.04 4.53
C GLU A 29 -10.16 13.50 4.67
N TYR A 30 -9.64 13.86 5.85
CA TYR A 30 -9.06 15.18 6.06
C TYR A 30 -7.59 15.19 5.65
N GLU A 31 -7.14 16.19 4.88
CA GLU A 31 -5.74 16.29 4.46
C GLU A 31 -4.75 16.29 5.63
N SER A 32 -5.15 16.82 6.80
CA SER A 32 -4.35 16.82 8.02
C SER A 32 -4.14 15.43 8.62
N GLU A 33 -5.00 14.47 8.28
CA GLU A 33 -4.95 13.08 8.76
C GLU A 33 -4.24 12.14 7.79
N ILE A 34 -3.74 12.63 6.65
CA ILE A 34 -2.98 11.79 5.70
C ILE A 34 -1.72 11.26 6.39
N ILE A 35 -1.65 9.94 6.55
CA ILE A 35 -0.50 9.24 7.14
C ILE A 35 0.42 8.65 6.09
N TYR A 36 -0.13 8.19 4.97
CA TYR A 36 0.63 7.61 3.87
C TYR A 36 0.02 7.94 2.52
N VAL A 37 0.89 8.16 1.55
CA VAL A 37 0.53 8.20 0.13
C VAL A 37 1.35 7.15 -0.61
N ILE A 38 0.67 6.24 -1.30
CA ILE A 38 1.30 5.23 -2.16
C ILE A 38 1.13 5.69 -3.60
N THR A 39 2.25 5.85 -4.30
CA THR A 39 2.26 6.20 -5.72
C THR A 39 3.44 5.53 -6.42
N GLY A 40 3.17 4.87 -7.54
CA GLY A 40 4.16 4.01 -8.20
C GLY A 40 4.66 2.91 -7.26
N ASP A 41 5.98 2.81 -7.11
CA ASP A 41 6.67 1.86 -6.23
C ASP A 41 6.96 2.43 -4.84
N LYS A 42 6.51 3.65 -4.51
CA LYS A 42 6.89 4.35 -3.28
C LYS A 42 5.71 4.54 -2.33
N VAL A 43 6.03 4.44 -1.05
CA VAL A 43 5.15 4.82 0.06
C VAL A 43 5.77 5.99 0.78
N TYR A 44 5.10 7.12 0.75
CA TYR A 44 5.52 8.36 1.41
C TYR A 44 4.78 8.51 2.73
N LYS A 45 5.48 8.94 3.78
CA LYS A 45 4.89 9.31 5.05
C LYS A 45 4.33 10.73 4.97
N GLY A 46 3.04 10.88 5.25
CA GLY A 46 2.32 12.13 5.07
C GLY A 46 2.02 12.44 3.60
N ARG A 47 1.59 13.68 3.35
CA ARG A 47 1.09 14.13 2.04
C ARG A 47 2.19 14.49 1.03
N THR A 48 3.41 14.76 1.49
CA THR A 48 4.50 15.24 0.64
C THR A 48 5.20 14.07 -0.03
N GLN A 49 5.46 14.20 -1.33
CA GLN A 49 6.10 13.17 -2.14
C GLN A 49 7.59 13.47 -2.35
N MET A 50 8.28 13.89 -1.28
CA MET A 50 9.71 14.17 -1.32
C MET A 50 10.50 12.89 -1.03
N THR A 51 11.72 12.79 -1.55
CA THR A 51 12.58 11.62 -1.30
C THR A 51 12.82 11.36 0.19
N GLY A 52 12.89 12.42 1.00
CA GLY A 52 13.06 12.31 2.46
C GLY A 52 11.85 11.71 3.19
N ASP A 53 10.67 11.72 2.56
CA ASP A 53 9.43 11.18 3.13
C ASP A 53 9.18 9.73 2.73
N ILE A 54 10.01 9.13 1.86
CA ILE A 54 9.87 7.74 1.45
C ILE A 54 10.08 6.83 2.66
N GLN A 55 8.99 6.23 3.12
CA GLN A 55 8.97 5.28 4.21
C GLN A 55 9.26 3.87 3.72
N TYR A 56 8.71 3.50 2.56
CA TYR A 56 8.89 2.17 1.96
C TYR A 56 9.02 2.23 0.44
N THR A 57 9.69 1.23 -0.13
CA THR A 57 9.69 0.91 -1.56
C THR A 57 9.03 -0.45 -1.77
N ILE A 58 8.17 -0.58 -2.77
CA ILE A 58 7.46 -1.80 -3.12
C ILE A 58 7.97 -2.27 -4.48
N GLN A 59 8.62 -3.42 -4.53
CA GLN A 59 9.12 -3.98 -5.78
C GLN A 59 9.03 -5.51 -5.75
N ASP A 60 8.60 -6.13 -6.86
CA ASP A 60 8.58 -7.59 -7.04
C ASP A 60 7.88 -8.36 -5.90
N ASN A 61 6.72 -7.86 -5.48
CA ASN A 61 5.93 -8.36 -4.34
C ASN A 61 6.66 -8.28 -2.99
N LYS A 62 7.67 -7.41 -2.86
CA LYS A 62 8.39 -7.17 -1.62
C LYS A 62 8.24 -5.73 -1.17
N VAL A 63 8.28 -5.51 0.13
CA VAL A 63 8.23 -4.19 0.76
C VAL A 63 9.53 -3.98 1.51
N TYR A 64 10.26 -2.94 1.11
CA TYR A 64 11.57 -2.58 1.63
C TYR A 64 11.49 -1.31 2.45
N ARG A 65 12.38 -1.19 3.44
CA ARG A 65 12.52 0.04 4.24
C ARG A 65 13.14 1.16 3.40
N GLY A 66 12.50 2.33 3.42
CA GLY A 66 12.99 3.55 2.78
C GLY A 66 13.06 3.45 1.26
N ASN A 67 13.97 4.23 0.67
CA ASN A 67 14.23 4.22 -0.78
C ASN A 67 15.30 3.18 -1.15
N SER A 68 15.06 1.92 -0.81
CA SER A 68 15.98 0.80 -1.03
C SER A 68 15.26 -0.39 -1.63
N THR A 69 16.01 -1.25 -2.32
CA THR A 69 15.58 -2.58 -2.78
C THR A 69 16.63 -3.65 -2.45
N PHE A 70 17.55 -3.35 -1.52
CA PHE A 70 18.52 -4.32 -1.02
C PHE A 70 17.85 -5.34 -0.10
N PHE A 71 18.27 -6.61 -0.20
CA PHE A 71 17.69 -7.72 0.57
C PHE A 71 17.70 -7.48 2.09
N SER A 72 18.71 -6.79 2.62
CA SER A 72 18.83 -6.45 4.05
C SER A 72 17.78 -5.46 4.53
N ASP A 73 17.21 -4.68 3.61
CA ASP A 73 16.13 -3.72 3.90
C ASP A 73 14.74 -4.30 3.61
N CYS A 74 14.67 -5.53 3.08
CA CYS A 74 13.39 -6.20 2.82
C CYS A 74 12.70 -6.51 4.15
N LEU A 75 11.54 -5.88 4.37
CA LEU A 75 10.72 -6.08 5.56
C LEU A 75 9.72 -7.21 5.35
N TYR A 76 9.14 -7.29 4.15
CA TYR A 76 8.11 -8.27 3.85
C TYR A 76 8.21 -8.81 2.43
N THR A 77 7.87 -10.08 2.28
CA THR A 77 7.60 -10.73 0.99
C THR A 77 6.14 -11.14 0.93
N ILE A 78 5.44 -10.78 -0.13
CA ILE A 78 4.04 -11.13 -0.37
C ILE A 78 4.01 -12.28 -1.38
N LYS A 79 3.35 -13.38 -1.05
CA LYS A 79 3.18 -14.51 -1.96
C LYS A 79 1.82 -15.15 -1.79
N GLY A 80 1.02 -15.09 -2.85
CA GLY A 80 -0.38 -15.51 -2.80
C GLY A 80 -1.14 -14.69 -1.77
N ASN A 81 -1.74 -15.38 -0.81
CA ASN A 81 -2.50 -14.76 0.27
C ASN A 81 -1.71 -14.59 1.57
N LYS A 82 -0.39 -14.84 1.57
CA LYS A 82 0.46 -14.78 2.76
C LYS A 82 1.49 -13.66 2.65
N ILE A 83 1.79 -13.07 3.79
CA ILE A 83 2.84 -12.07 3.98
C ILE A 83 3.87 -12.68 4.91
N TYR A 84 5.12 -12.70 4.46
CA TYR A 84 6.26 -13.29 5.14
C TYR A 84 7.18 -12.19 5.64
N MET A 85 7.78 -12.37 6.80
CA MET A 85 8.83 -11.49 7.30
C MET A 85 10.11 -11.67 6.47
N GLY A 86 10.71 -10.55 6.05
CA GLY A 86 11.98 -10.54 5.32
C GLY A 86 11.88 -10.89 3.84
N ASP A 87 13.01 -11.31 3.27
CA ASP A 87 13.22 -11.56 1.83
C ASP A 87 12.78 -12.96 1.35
N GLY A 88 12.44 -13.84 2.30
CA GLY A 88 12.11 -15.25 2.10
C GLY A 88 10.60 -15.54 2.07
N ASN A 89 10.26 -16.84 1.99
CA ASN A 89 8.86 -17.30 2.01
C ASN A 89 8.69 -18.63 2.77
N PHE A 90 9.47 -18.84 3.83
CA PHE A 90 9.33 -20.01 4.69
C PHE A 90 8.04 -19.91 5.52
N THR A 91 7.35 -21.03 5.72
CA THR A 91 6.08 -21.05 6.48
C THR A 91 6.23 -20.53 7.91
N SER A 92 7.40 -20.69 8.53
CA SER A 92 7.71 -20.14 9.86
C SER A 92 7.68 -18.62 9.91
N ASP A 93 7.82 -17.96 8.76
CA ASP A 93 7.99 -16.51 8.66
C ASP A 93 6.69 -15.81 8.29
N VAL A 94 5.57 -16.56 8.15
CA VAL A 94 4.26 -15.98 7.86
C VAL A 94 3.84 -15.10 9.03
N VAL A 95 3.72 -13.80 8.75
CA VAL A 95 3.26 -12.80 9.72
C VAL A 95 1.80 -12.46 9.55
N TYR A 96 1.29 -12.52 8.32
CA TYR A 96 -0.13 -12.31 8.03
C TYR A 96 -0.66 -13.25 6.97
N THR A 97 -1.95 -13.53 7.08
CA THR A 97 -2.75 -14.16 6.03
C THR A 97 -3.86 -13.19 5.65
N VAL A 98 -3.99 -12.92 4.35
CA VAL A 98 -5.09 -12.14 3.79
C VAL A 98 -6.16 -13.12 3.33
N SER A 99 -7.41 -12.91 3.71
CA SER A 99 -8.52 -13.71 3.21
C SER A 99 -9.75 -12.83 3.09
N GLU A 100 -10.37 -12.84 1.91
CA GLU A 100 -11.52 -12.00 1.58
C GLU A 100 -11.22 -10.51 1.86
N ASP A 101 -11.94 -9.94 2.82
CA ASP A 101 -11.84 -8.56 3.26
C ASP A 101 -11.02 -8.40 4.56
N LYS A 102 -10.36 -9.47 5.04
CA LYS A 102 -9.69 -9.50 6.33
C LYS A 102 -8.20 -9.79 6.25
N ILE A 103 -7.50 -9.28 7.25
CA ILE A 103 -6.10 -9.59 7.53
C ILE A 103 -6.04 -10.30 8.88
N TYR A 104 -5.39 -11.45 8.91
CA TYR A 104 -5.23 -12.31 10.07
C TYR A 104 -3.77 -12.37 10.49
N LYS A 105 -3.53 -12.52 11.78
CA LYS A 105 -2.19 -12.73 12.34
C LYS A 105 -1.70 -14.15 12.07
N GLY A 106 -0.47 -14.26 11.56
CA GLY A 106 0.18 -15.53 11.25
C GLY A 106 -0.49 -16.30 10.11
N ASP A 107 -0.29 -17.62 10.10
CA ASP A 107 -0.89 -18.55 9.15
C ASP A 107 -2.26 -19.04 9.64
N SER A 108 -3.23 -18.12 9.71
CA SER A 108 -4.56 -18.36 10.28
C SER A 108 -5.65 -17.64 9.48
N THR A 109 -6.88 -18.15 9.57
CA THR A 109 -8.11 -17.48 9.12
C THR A 109 -9.22 -17.57 10.17
N PHE A 110 -8.87 -17.85 11.43
CA PHE A 110 -9.85 -17.86 12.53
C PHE A 110 -10.20 -16.42 12.94
N SER A 111 -11.48 -16.13 13.21
CA SER A 111 -11.95 -14.78 13.58
C SER A 111 -11.19 -14.16 14.77
N GLN A 112 -10.73 -14.97 15.73
CA GLN A 112 -9.93 -14.48 16.86
C GLN A 112 -8.55 -13.93 16.47
N ASP A 113 -8.03 -14.34 15.31
CA ASP A 113 -6.75 -13.90 14.78
C ASP A 113 -6.91 -12.78 13.75
N ALA A 114 -8.15 -12.39 13.42
CA ALA A 114 -8.42 -11.23 12.57
C ALA A 114 -7.90 -9.98 13.27
N ILE A 115 -6.95 -9.28 12.64
CA ILE A 115 -6.40 -8.02 13.13
C ILE A 115 -7.04 -6.83 12.44
N PHE A 116 -7.46 -6.99 11.18
CA PHE A 116 -8.17 -5.95 10.42
C PHE A 116 -9.28 -6.51 9.56
N THR A 117 -10.34 -5.72 9.42
CA THR A 117 -11.39 -5.88 8.41
C THR A 117 -11.38 -4.66 7.50
N PHE A 118 -11.42 -4.86 6.19
CA PHE A 118 -11.47 -3.82 5.18
C PHE A 118 -12.87 -3.75 4.57
N LYS A 119 -13.57 -2.64 4.72
CA LYS A 119 -14.91 -2.50 4.16
C LYS A 119 -15.19 -1.06 3.78
N ASP A 120 -15.76 -0.85 2.60
CA ASP A 120 -16.19 0.46 2.10
C ASP A 120 -15.11 1.56 2.20
N GLY A 121 -13.86 1.20 1.86
CA GLY A 121 -12.72 2.12 1.94
C GLY A 121 -12.22 2.38 3.36
N LYS A 122 -12.63 1.59 4.35
CA LYS A 122 -12.22 1.74 5.76
C LYS A 122 -11.54 0.49 6.26
N ILE A 123 -10.58 0.67 7.16
CA ILE A 123 -9.90 -0.39 7.90
C ILE A 123 -10.37 -0.31 9.34
N TYR A 124 -11.00 -1.38 9.78
CA TYR A 124 -11.51 -1.58 11.12
C TYR A 124 -10.55 -2.45 11.92
N LEU A 125 -10.43 -2.19 13.21
CA LEU A 125 -9.69 -3.06 14.13
C LEU A 125 -10.45 -4.38 14.35
N GLY A 126 -9.75 -5.50 14.22
CA GLY A 126 -10.27 -6.84 14.42
C GLY A 126 -11.31 -7.26 13.38
N ASP A 127 -12.26 -8.10 13.81
CA ASP A 127 -13.40 -8.61 13.02
C ASP A 127 -14.64 -7.68 13.06
N SER A 128 -14.44 -6.38 13.32
CA SER A 128 -15.52 -5.40 13.47
C SER A 128 -15.81 -4.66 12.17
N THR A 129 -17.03 -4.10 12.07
CA THR A 129 -17.40 -3.09 11.05
C THR A 129 -18.14 -1.89 11.66
N PHE A 130 -18.05 -1.70 12.98
CA PHE A 130 -18.63 -0.54 13.66
C PHE A 130 -17.77 0.70 13.44
N SER A 131 -18.41 1.87 13.28
CA SER A 131 -17.70 3.12 12.96
C SER A 131 -16.67 3.54 14.01
N ASN A 132 -16.87 3.17 15.29
CA ASN A 132 -15.92 3.45 16.37
C ASN A 132 -14.63 2.62 16.29
N ASP A 133 -14.62 1.55 15.49
CA ASP A 133 -13.46 0.67 15.34
C ASP A 133 -12.64 1.01 14.08
N VAL A 134 -13.03 2.04 13.33
CA VAL A 134 -12.27 2.52 12.17
C VAL A 134 -10.95 3.13 12.64
N ILE A 135 -9.84 2.57 12.16
CA ILE A 135 -8.50 3.06 12.44
C ILE A 135 -7.92 3.85 11.26
N PHE A 136 -8.33 3.52 10.03
CA PHE A 136 -7.94 4.24 8.83
C PHE A 136 -9.07 4.29 7.81
N THR A 137 -9.11 5.39 7.06
CA THR A 137 -9.85 5.50 5.80
C THR A 137 -8.83 5.46 4.66
N VAL A 138 -9.16 4.76 3.58
CA VAL A 138 -8.28 4.48 2.45
C VAL A 138 -9.00 4.76 1.14
N THR A 139 -8.50 5.75 0.40
CA THR A 139 -8.85 5.92 -1.00
C THR A 139 -7.92 5.02 -1.81
N ILE A 140 -8.44 3.91 -2.36
CA ILE A 140 -7.62 2.92 -3.09
C ILE A 140 -7.41 3.34 -4.55
N GLY A 141 -6.14 3.42 -4.95
CA GLY A 141 -5.73 3.53 -6.34
C GLY A 141 -5.62 2.16 -7.04
N SER A 142 -5.62 2.17 -8.37
CA SER A 142 -5.81 0.98 -9.24
C SER A 142 -4.79 -0.16 -9.09
N TYR A 143 -3.73 -0.01 -8.28
CA TYR A 143 -2.64 -0.99 -8.16
C TYR A 143 -2.35 -1.42 -6.72
N THR A 144 -3.08 -0.89 -5.73
CA THR A 144 -2.86 -1.24 -4.31
C THR A 144 -3.85 -2.30 -3.87
N ASN A 145 -3.35 -3.40 -3.31
CA ASN A 145 -4.16 -4.46 -2.71
C ASN A 145 -4.04 -4.49 -1.19
N LEU A 146 -4.88 -5.29 -0.54
CA LEU A 146 -4.93 -5.37 0.92
C LEU A 146 -3.64 -5.92 1.54
N ALA A 147 -2.88 -6.76 0.83
CA ALA A 147 -1.60 -7.26 1.33
C ALA A 147 -0.54 -6.16 1.39
N VAL A 148 -0.50 -5.27 0.39
CA VAL A 148 0.38 -4.08 0.42
C VAL A 148 -0.02 -3.15 1.56
N ILE A 149 -1.32 -2.90 1.72
CA ILE A 149 -1.84 -2.10 2.83
C ILE A 149 -1.40 -2.69 4.18
N ALA A 150 -1.56 -3.99 4.38
CA ALA A 150 -1.11 -4.68 5.59
C ALA A 150 0.39 -4.47 5.87
N CYS A 151 1.24 -4.57 4.84
CA CYS A 151 2.67 -4.34 4.96
C CYS A 151 3.02 -2.90 5.35
N VAL A 152 2.30 -1.91 4.78
CA VAL A 152 2.56 -0.49 5.02
C VAL A 152 2.15 -0.07 6.42
N ILE A 153 1.01 -0.55 6.89
CA ILE A 153 0.55 -0.25 8.24
C ILE A 153 1.49 -0.91 9.27
N GLY A 154 2.09 -2.05 8.91
CA GLY A 154 3.10 -2.72 9.73
C GLY A 154 2.50 -3.57 10.85
N PRO A 155 3.32 -4.07 11.77
CA PRO A 155 2.88 -5.08 12.72
C PRO A 155 2.12 -4.52 13.93
N TYR A 156 1.09 -5.28 14.33
CA TYR A 156 0.28 -5.10 15.52
C TYR A 156 0.42 -6.28 16.49
#